data_AF-A0A1S8A5F2-F1
#
_entry.id   AF-A0A1S8A5F2-F1
#
_cell.length_a   1.000
_cell.length_b   1.000
_cell.length_c   1.000
_cell.angle_alpha   90.00
_cell.angle_beta   90.00
_cell.angle_gamma   90.00
#
_symmetry.space_group_name_H-M   'P 1'
#
loop_
_entity.id
_entity.type
_entity.pdbx_description
1 polymer ?
#
loop_
_entity_poly.entity_id
_entity_poly.type
_entity_poly.pdbx_seq_one_letter_code
_entity_poly.pdbx_strand_id
1 'polypeptide(L)'
;MEDFDCVVVGAGWYGLAAARQYHVTQPDSSLAVYDSQSSLGGTWADERLYPGLKSNNLLGTYEYPDFPMSSDRFDVKLGDYLSGEAINTYLKAYAKDNGIADLIHLNTKVVSAEHQETDDGGWVLTLTTPESGVARKVFAKRLIIATGLTSEAFLPHFEGQEVFGDG
;
A
#
# COMPACT_ATOMS: atom_id res chain seq x y z
N MET A 1 -17.89 9.70 -14.00
CA MET A 1 -17.25 8.79 -13.02
C MET A 1 -16.15 8.08 -13.78
N GLU A 2 -14.92 8.09 -13.28
CA GLU A 2 -13.83 7.32 -13.91
C GLU A 2 -14.12 5.82 -13.78
N ASP A 3 -13.72 5.05 -14.79
CA ASP A 3 -13.99 3.62 -14.92
C ASP A 3 -12.68 2.85 -15.08
N PHE A 4 -12.50 1.82 -14.24
CA PHE A 4 -11.33 0.97 -14.23
C PHE A 4 -11.70 -0.51 -14.39
N ASP A 5 -10.92 -1.25 -15.17
CA ASP A 5 -11.06 -2.71 -15.24
C ASP A 5 -10.65 -3.39 -13.92
N CYS A 6 -9.69 -2.79 -13.20
CA CYS A 6 -9.31 -3.21 -11.85
C CYS A 6 -8.89 -2.02 -10.99
N VAL A 7 -9.30 -2.06 -9.71
CA VAL A 7 -8.76 -1.18 -8.67
C VAL A 7 -8.15 -2.00 -7.56
N VAL A 8 -6.95 -1.60 -7.12
CA VAL A 8 -6.28 -2.11 -5.92
C VAL A 8 -6.36 -1.06 -4.82
N VAL A 9 -6.74 -1.47 -3.61
CA VAL A 9 -6.80 -0.57 -2.44
C VAL A 9 -5.65 -0.92 -1.49
N GLY A 10 -4.68 -0.01 -1.38
CA GLY A 10 -3.44 -0.16 -0.63
C GLY A 10 -2.24 -0.33 -1.56
N ALA A 11 -1.22 0.53 -1.41
CA ALA A 11 0.07 0.49 -2.10
C ALA A 11 1.18 -0.04 -1.17
N GLY A 12 0.82 -0.98 -0.30
CA GLY A 12 1.77 -1.78 0.49
C GLY A 12 2.27 -3.01 -0.28
N TRP A 13 3.04 -3.85 0.41
CA TRP A 13 3.68 -5.03 -0.16
C TRP A 13 2.75 -5.91 -1.03
N TYR A 14 1.57 -6.25 -0.53
CA TYR A 14 0.63 -7.10 -1.28
C TYR A 14 -0.07 -6.35 -2.42
N GLY A 15 -0.35 -5.07 -2.22
CA GLY A 15 -0.99 -4.22 -3.22
C GLY A 15 -0.11 -4.01 -4.45
N LEU A 16 1.19 -3.75 -4.23
CA LEU A 16 2.15 -3.61 -5.33
C LEU A 16 2.32 -4.91 -6.12
N ALA A 17 2.39 -6.06 -5.42
CA ALA A 17 2.47 -7.35 -6.09
C ALA A 17 1.22 -7.65 -6.93
N ALA A 18 0.03 -7.36 -6.39
CA ALA A 18 -1.23 -7.54 -7.11
C ALA A 18 -1.34 -6.61 -8.32
N ALA A 19 -0.99 -5.33 -8.15
CA ALA A 19 -1.00 -4.33 -9.22
C ALA A 19 -0.04 -4.72 -10.35
N ARG A 20 1.19 -5.10 -10.02
CA ARG A 20 2.19 -5.58 -11.00
C ARG A 20 1.69 -6.81 -11.75
N GLN A 21 1.16 -7.81 -11.03
CA GLN A 21 0.69 -9.03 -11.67
C GLN A 21 -0.48 -8.75 -12.62
N TYR A 22 -1.42 -7.89 -12.23
CA TYR A 22 -2.53 -7.49 -13.09
C TYR A 22 -2.02 -6.72 -14.32
N HIS A 23 -1.15 -5.73 -14.12
CA HIS A 23 -0.58 -4.91 -15.18
C HIS A 23 0.15 -5.74 -16.25
N VAL A 24 0.91 -6.75 -15.83
CA VAL A 24 1.65 -7.64 -16.76
C VAL A 24 0.73 -8.63 -17.48
N THR A 25 -0.30 -9.13 -16.80
CA THR A 25 -1.20 -10.16 -17.38
C THR A 25 -2.35 -9.57 -18.19
N GLN A 26 -2.70 -8.31 -17.97
CA GLN A 26 -3.78 -7.57 -18.64
C GLN A 26 -3.26 -6.18 -19.09
N PRO A 27 -2.30 -6.11 -20.02
CA PRO A 27 -1.61 -4.86 -20.37
C PRO A 27 -2.53 -3.81 -21.01
N ASP A 28 -3.62 -4.23 -21.64
CA ASP A 28 -4.59 -3.34 -22.29
C ASP A 28 -5.72 -2.89 -21.34
N SER A 29 -5.75 -3.42 -20.11
CA SER A 29 -6.78 -3.10 -19.11
C SER A 29 -6.39 -1.93 -18.23
N SER A 30 -7.37 -1.08 -17.89
CA SER A 30 -7.14 0.05 -17.00
C SER A 30 -6.99 -0.40 -15.53
N LEU A 31 -5.98 0.14 -14.86
CA LEU A 31 -5.64 -0.18 -13.48
C LEU A 31 -5.40 1.11 -12.69
N ALA A 32 -5.95 1.18 -11.48
CA ALA A 32 -5.59 2.20 -10.49
C ALA A 32 -5.29 1.56 -9.13
N VAL A 33 -4.31 2.13 -8.43
CA VAL A 33 -4.00 1.77 -7.04
C VAL A 33 -4.25 2.99 -6.16
N TYR A 34 -5.09 2.87 -5.14
CA TYR A 34 -5.35 3.97 -4.20
C TYR A 34 -4.73 3.67 -2.83
N ASP A 35 -3.94 4.59 -2.29
CA ASP A 35 -3.45 4.53 -0.91
C ASP A 35 -3.72 5.86 -0.20
N SER A 36 -4.15 5.76 1.06
CA SER A 36 -4.38 6.92 1.92
C SER A 36 -3.09 7.60 2.38
N GLN A 37 -1.96 6.91 2.33
CA GLN A 37 -0.65 7.41 2.73
C GLN A 37 -0.05 8.35 1.67
N SER A 38 0.87 9.19 2.12
CA SER A 38 1.60 10.15 1.30
C SER A 38 2.75 9.54 0.52
N SER A 39 3.17 8.32 0.90
CA SER A 39 4.13 7.51 0.15
C SER A 39 3.67 6.05 0.03
N LEU A 40 4.16 5.34 -0.99
CA LEU A 40 3.94 3.91 -1.12
C LEU A 40 4.80 3.13 -0.10
N GLY A 41 4.39 1.90 0.21
CA GLY A 41 5.14 1.01 1.09
C GLY A 41 4.31 0.38 2.22
N GLY A 42 3.08 0.85 2.44
CA GLY A 42 2.22 0.30 3.50
C GLY A 42 2.83 0.58 4.87
N THR A 43 3.11 -0.46 5.67
CA THR A 43 3.84 -0.31 6.95
C THR A 43 5.25 0.24 6.80
N TRP A 44 5.81 0.18 5.60
CA TRP A 44 7.13 0.68 5.24
C TRP A 44 7.09 2.01 4.50
N ALA A 45 5.95 2.71 4.50
CA ALA A 45 5.84 4.06 3.96
C ALA A 45 6.78 5.02 4.70
N ASP A 46 7.32 6.03 4.01
CA ASP A 46 8.32 6.99 4.51
C ASP A 46 7.90 7.62 5.85
N GLU A 47 6.65 8.06 5.93
CA GLU A 47 6.07 8.73 7.10
C GLU A 47 5.88 7.81 8.31
N ARG A 48 6.04 6.49 8.15
CA ARG A 48 5.95 5.50 9.23
C ARG A 48 7.32 4.99 9.69
N LEU A 49 8.39 5.37 9.01
CA LEU A 49 9.74 4.96 9.36
C LEU A 49 10.24 5.77 10.57
N TYR A 50 10.94 5.11 11.48
CA TYR A 50 11.58 5.74 12.63
C TYR A 50 13.00 5.21 12.83
N PRO A 51 13.89 5.98 13.49
CA PRO A 51 15.29 5.59 13.65
C PRO A 51 15.45 4.20 14.26
N GLY A 52 16.25 3.36 13.62
CA GLY A 52 16.51 1.99 14.07
C GLY A 52 15.42 0.97 13.71
N LEU A 53 14.35 1.36 13.01
CA LEU A 53 13.36 0.43 12.50
C LEU A 53 14.00 -0.57 11.52
N LYS A 54 13.86 -1.86 11.84
CA LYS A 54 14.28 -2.97 11.01
C LYS A 54 13.17 -4.00 10.90
N SER A 55 13.20 -4.75 9.81
CA SER A 55 12.41 -5.96 9.64
C SER A 55 12.80 -7.01 10.67
N ASN A 56 11.84 -7.83 11.07
CA ASN A 56 12.08 -9.07 11.80
C ASN A 56 12.57 -10.20 10.87
N ASN A 57 12.63 -9.96 9.56
CA ASN A 57 13.12 -10.90 8.56
C ASN A 57 14.54 -10.55 8.09
N LEU A 58 15.24 -11.58 7.64
CA LEU A 58 16.58 -11.48 7.06
C LEU A 58 16.50 -11.31 5.54
N LEU A 59 17.56 -10.76 4.94
CA LEU A 59 17.71 -10.77 3.49
C LEU A 59 17.63 -12.21 2.94
N GLY A 60 16.87 -12.40 1.85
CA GLY A 60 16.60 -13.70 1.22
C GLY A 60 15.30 -14.37 1.65
N THR A 61 14.60 -13.84 2.66
CA THR A 61 13.25 -14.30 3.05
C THR A 61 12.17 -13.22 2.87
N TYR A 62 12.56 -12.03 2.42
CA TYR A 62 11.70 -10.84 2.37
C TYR A 62 11.93 -10.02 1.09
N GLU A 63 11.67 -10.66 -0.06
CA GLU A 63 11.79 -10.08 -1.40
C GLU A 63 10.75 -10.70 -2.36
N TYR A 64 10.56 -10.09 -3.53
CA TYR A 64 9.73 -10.64 -4.58
C TYR A 64 10.57 -11.60 -5.43
N PRO A 65 10.04 -12.79 -5.79
CA PRO A 65 10.81 -13.79 -6.55
C PRO A 65 11.35 -13.29 -7.90
N ASP A 66 10.66 -12.32 -8.51
CA ASP A 66 10.99 -11.72 -9.81
C ASP A 66 11.71 -10.38 -9.69
N PHE A 67 12.01 -9.91 -8.48
CA PHE A 67 12.73 -8.68 -8.22
C PHE A 67 13.62 -8.83 -6.99
N PRO A 68 14.78 -9.51 -7.12
CA PRO A 68 15.67 -9.77 -5.98
C PRO A 68 16.21 -8.48 -5.35
N MET A 69 16.36 -8.49 -4.02
CA MET A 69 16.90 -7.36 -3.27
C MET A 69 18.43 -7.44 -3.23
N SER A 70 19.07 -6.92 -4.28
CA SER A 70 20.52 -7.01 -4.43
C SER A 70 21.28 -6.03 -3.52
N SER A 71 22.41 -6.49 -2.96
CA SER A 71 23.22 -5.73 -2.00
C SER A 71 23.80 -4.44 -2.58
N ASP A 72 24.12 -4.45 -3.86
CA ASP A 72 24.67 -3.31 -4.61
C ASP A 72 23.64 -2.20 -4.86
N ARG A 73 22.34 -2.54 -4.91
CA ARG A 73 21.27 -1.59 -5.21
C ARG A 73 20.59 -1.03 -3.97
N PHE A 74 20.44 -1.83 -2.93
CA PHE A 74 19.61 -1.50 -1.77
C PHE A 74 20.39 -1.35 -0.46
N ASP A 75 21.72 -1.42 -0.50
CA ASP A 75 22.59 -1.36 0.68
C ASP A 75 22.20 -2.38 1.76
N VAL A 76 21.96 -3.62 1.31
CA VAL A 76 21.55 -4.73 2.16
C VAL A 76 22.63 -5.79 2.22
N LYS A 77 22.75 -6.47 3.36
CA LYS A 77 23.75 -7.51 3.58
C LYS A 77 23.09 -8.84 3.90
N LEU A 78 23.59 -9.91 3.30
CA LEU A 78 23.10 -11.26 3.55
C LEU A 78 23.30 -11.63 5.03
N GLY A 79 22.24 -12.13 5.65
CA GLY A 79 22.22 -12.50 7.07
C GLY A 79 21.94 -11.34 8.03
N ASP A 80 21.75 -10.12 7.54
CA ASP A 80 21.34 -8.97 8.36
C ASP A 80 19.84 -8.69 8.23
N TYR A 81 19.28 -8.04 9.25
CA TYR A 81 17.93 -7.50 9.22
C TYR A 81 17.87 -6.26 8.32
N LEU A 82 16.83 -6.21 7.50
CA LEU A 82 16.58 -5.13 6.56
C LEU A 82 16.14 -3.85 7.29
N SER A 83 16.76 -2.70 6.98
CA SER A 83 16.26 -1.42 7.50
C SER A 83 14.93 -1.05 6.86
N GLY A 84 14.12 -0.25 7.56
CA GLY A 84 12.89 0.27 6.99
C GLY A 84 13.12 1.10 5.73
N GLU A 85 14.22 1.86 5.69
CA GLU A 85 14.65 2.67 4.54
C GLU A 85 15.01 1.80 3.33
N ALA A 86 15.73 0.70 3.53
CA ALA A 86 16.08 -0.24 2.46
C ALA A 86 14.82 -0.89 1.88
N ILE A 87 13.88 -1.31 2.74
CA ILE A 87 12.61 -1.89 2.30
C ILE A 87 11.77 -0.88 1.52
N ASN A 88 11.63 0.35 2.02
CA ASN A 88 10.90 1.39 1.31
C ASN A 88 11.50 1.67 -0.07
N THR A 89 12.83 1.82 -0.12
CA THR A 89 13.59 2.04 -1.37
C THR A 89 13.36 0.90 -2.35
N TYR A 90 13.37 -0.34 -1.88
CA TYR A 90 13.07 -1.53 -2.65
C TYR A 90 11.65 -1.51 -3.24
N LEU A 91 10.64 -1.16 -2.45
CA LEU A 91 9.25 -1.11 -2.94
C LEU A 91 9.02 0.00 -3.96
N LYS A 92 9.68 1.16 -3.78
CA LYS A 92 9.66 2.26 -4.77
C LYS A 92 10.31 1.84 -6.08
N ALA A 93 11.47 1.18 -5.99
CA ALA A 93 12.16 0.62 -7.14
C ALA A 93 11.29 -0.42 -7.87
N TYR A 94 10.64 -1.32 -7.13
CA TYR A 94 9.73 -2.30 -7.70
C TYR A 94 8.58 -1.65 -8.47
N ALA A 95 7.92 -0.65 -7.88
CA ALA A 95 6.81 0.04 -8.53
C ALA A 95 7.26 0.77 -9.82
N LYS A 96 8.42 1.44 -9.77
CA LYS A 96 8.98 2.17 -10.91
C LYS A 96 9.39 1.23 -12.04
N ASP A 97 10.17 0.20 -11.73
CA ASP A 97 10.76 -0.69 -12.73
C ASP A 97 9.69 -1.56 -13.43
N ASN A 98 8.57 -1.81 -12.77
CA ASN A 98 7.42 -2.53 -13.33
C ASN A 98 6.37 -1.62 -13.97
N GLY A 99 6.63 -0.31 -14.08
CA GLY A 99 5.72 0.64 -14.76
C GLY A 99 4.39 0.91 -14.04
N ILE A 100 4.27 0.52 -12.77
CA ILE A 100 3.03 0.71 -11.99
C ILE A 100 3.06 1.97 -11.11
N ALA A 101 4.19 2.66 -11.00
CA ALA A 101 4.33 3.84 -10.15
C ALA A 101 3.32 4.95 -10.51
N ASP A 102 3.12 5.21 -11.80
CA ASP A 102 2.20 6.26 -12.28
C ASP A 102 0.71 5.88 -12.15
N LEU A 103 0.42 4.61 -11.82
CA LEU A 103 -0.93 4.10 -11.55
C LEU A 103 -1.31 4.23 -10.08
N ILE A 104 -0.38 4.66 -9.22
CA ILE A 104 -0.58 4.79 -7.78
C ILE A 104 -1.02 6.22 -7.45
N HIS A 105 -2.22 6.33 -6.89
CA HIS A 105 -2.82 7.55 -6.39
C HIS A 105 -2.67 7.58 -4.86
N LEU A 106 -1.64 8.28 -4.40
CA LEU A 106 -1.38 8.53 -2.99
C LEU A 106 -2.31 9.60 -2.43
N ASN A 107 -2.33 9.78 -1.10
CA ASN A 107 -3.22 10.69 -0.37
C ASN A 107 -4.70 10.52 -0.76
N THR A 108 -5.09 9.32 -1.15
CA THR A 108 -6.45 9.01 -1.63
C THR A 108 -7.00 7.83 -0.86
N LYS A 109 -7.89 8.11 0.07
CA LYS A 109 -8.53 7.10 0.93
C LYS A 109 -9.79 6.57 0.26
N VAL A 110 -9.88 5.25 0.09
CA VAL A 110 -11.15 4.57 -0.21
C VAL A 110 -11.94 4.47 1.10
N VAL A 111 -13.13 5.07 1.15
CA VAL A 111 -13.99 5.10 2.35
C VAL A 111 -15.17 4.14 2.28
N SER A 112 -15.62 3.79 1.08
CA SER A 112 -16.64 2.75 0.87
C SER A 112 -16.41 2.01 -0.45
N ALA A 113 -16.88 0.78 -0.50
CA ALA A 113 -16.97 -0.04 -1.70
C ALA A 113 -18.37 -0.68 -1.75
N GLU A 114 -19.14 -0.34 -2.78
CA GLU A 114 -20.53 -0.78 -2.93
C GLU A 114 -20.63 -1.65 -4.17
N HIS A 115 -20.98 -2.93 -4.00
CA HIS A 115 -21.20 -3.84 -5.11
C HIS A 115 -22.47 -3.45 -5.87
N GLN A 116 -22.41 -3.46 -7.20
CA GLN A 116 -23.57 -3.18 -8.04
C GLN A 116 -24.40 -4.45 -8.24
N GLU A 117 -25.72 -4.37 -8.04
CA GLU A 117 -26.66 -5.49 -8.25
C GLU A 117 -27.11 -5.62 -9.72
N THR A 118 -26.24 -5.27 -10.67
CA THR A 118 -26.49 -5.41 -12.11
C THR A 118 -25.95 -6.75 -12.63
N ASP A 119 -26.43 -7.21 -13.79
CA ASP A 119 -25.94 -8.46 -14.42
C ASP A 119 -24.43 -8.42 -14.73
N ASP A 120 -23.89 -7.23 -15.03
CA ASP A 120 -22.46 -7.00 -15.27
C ASP A 120 -21.63 -6.87 -13.97
N GLY A 121 -22.29 -6.70 -12.83
CA GLY A 121 -21.68 -6.52 -11.51
C GLY A 121 -20.75 -5.31 -11.38
N GLY A 122 -19.76 -5.43 -10.50
CA GLY A 122 -18.72 -4.42 -10.29
C GLY A 122 -18.89 -3.62 -9.00
N TRP A 123 -18.02 -2.63 -8.82
CA TRP A 123 -17.86 -1.91 -7.57
C TRP A 123 -17.86 -0.40 -7.79
N VAL A 124 -18.63 0.32 -7.00
CA VAL A 124 -18.53 1.77 -6.88
C VAL A 124 -17.75 2.08 -5.63
N LEU A 125 -16.59 2.73 -5.79
CA LEU A 125 -15.72 3.14 -4.69
C LEU A 125 -15.92 4.62 -4.41
N THR A 126 -16.10 4.96 -3.15
CA THR A 126 -16.06 6.36 -2.70
C THR A 126 -14.66 6.68 -2.19
N LEU A 127 -14.06 7.73 -2.75
CA LEU A 127 -12.71 8.19 -2.47
C LEU A 127 -12.74 9.55 -1.79
N THR A 128 -11.83 9.78 -0.86
CA THR A 128 -11.59 11.10 -0.26
C THR A 128 -10.10 11.45 -0.29
N THR A 129 -9.81 12.73 -0.45
CA THR A 129 -8.45 13.29 -0.36
C THR A 129 -8.40 14.27 0.82
N PRO A 130 -7.28 14.38 1.55
CA PRO A 130 -7.14 15.33 2.66
C PRO A 130 -7.47 16.78 2.29
N GLU A 131 -7.15 17.20 1.06
CA GLU A 131 -7.21 18.61 0.65
C GLU A 131 -8.62 19.09 0.27
N SER A 132 -9.40 18.24 -0.42
CA SER A 132 -10.69 18.68 -0.98
C SER A 132 -11.85 18.52 0.00
N GLY A 133 -11.79 17.55 0.92
CA GLY A 133 -12.93 17.13 1.74
C GLY A 133 -14.14 16.62 0.94
N VAL A 134 -14.07 16.62 -0.40
CA VAL A 134 -15.14 16.24 -1.30
C VAL A 134 -14.94 14.78 -1.69
N ALA A 135 -15.96 13.97 -1.40
CA ALA A 135 -15.98 12.58 -1.83
C ALA A 135 -16.19 12.51 -3.35
N ARG A 136 -15.31 11.79 -4.05
CA ARG A 136 -15.50 11.44 -5.47
C ARG A 136 -15.77 9.94 -5.60
N LYS A 137 -16.47 9.55 -6.65
CA LYS A 137 -16.76 8.14 -6.93
C LYS A 137 -16.01 7.67 -8.18
N VAL A 138 -15.53 6.43 -8.13
CA VAL A 138 -14.96 5.70 -9.27
C VAL A 138 -15.61 4.33 -9.38
N PHE A 139 -15.68 3.79 -10.59
CA PHE A 139 -16.16 2.43 -10.83
C PHE A 139 -14.99 1.49 -11.09
N ALA A 140 -15.11 0.26 -10.62
CA ALA A 140 -14.15 -0.81 -10.84
C ALA A 140 -14.87 -2.11 -11.17
N LYS A 141 -14.56 -2.73 -12.31
CA LYS A 141 -15.10 -4.08 -12.63
C LYS A 141 -14.60 -5.13 -11.65
N ARG A 142 -13.34 -4.99 -11.19
CA ARG A 142 -12.69 -5.87 -10.21
C ARG A 142 -12.06 -5.04 -9.10
N LEU A 143 -12.14 -5.55 -7.87
CA LEU A 143 -11.61 -4.89 -6.69
C LEU A 143 -10.67 -5.83 -5.93
N ILE A 144 -9.46 -5.36 -5.62
CA ILE A 144 -8.47 -6.07 -4.79
C ILE A 144 -8.24 -5.24 -3.52
N ILE A 145 -8.50 -5.82 -2.35
CA ILE A 145 -8.28 -5.16 -1.06
C ILE A 145 -6.96 -5.62 -0.46
N ALA A 146 -6.02 -4.69 -0.28
CA ALA A 146 -4.67 -4.92 0.23
C ALA A 146 -4.29 -3.89 1.33
N THR A 147 -5.27 -3.48 2.15
CA THR A 147 -5.12 -2.43 3.19
C THR A 147 -4.32 -2.86 4.42
N GLY A 148 -4.02 -4.15 4.55
CA GLY A 148 -3.38 -4.72 5.74
C GLY A 148 -4.29 -4.74 6.97
N LEU A 149 -3.80 -5.32 8.07
CA LEU A 149 -4.52 -5.47 9.36
C LEU A 149 -3.85 -4.71 10.52
N THR A 150 -2.71 -4.06 10.28
CA THR A 150 -1.80 -3.59 11.34
C THR A 150 -1.75 -2.06 11.48
N SER A 151 -2.79 -1.37 11.02
CA SER A 151 -2.85 0.10 11.04
C SER A 151 -3.83 0.67 12.06
N GLU A 152 -4.69 -0.16 12.67
CA GLU A 152 -5.55 0.25 13.77
C GLU A 152 -4.91 -0.12 15.11
N ALA A 153 -4.59 0.89 15.92
CA ALA A 153 -4.02 0.68 17.24
C ALA A 153 -5.08 0.13 18.19
N PHE A 154 -4.85 -1.06 18.75
CA PHE A 154 -5.61 -1.54 19.89
C PHE A 154 -5.00 -0.96 21.17
N LEU A 155 -5.54 0.16 21.62
CA LEU A 155 -5.11 0.83 22.85
C LEU A 155 -5.96 0.32 24.02
N PRO A 156 -5.45 -0.58 24.87
CA PRO A 156 -6.14 -0.96 26.09
C PRO A 156 -6.25 0.25 27.03
N HIS A 157 -7.37 0.37 27.71
CA HIS A 157 -7.53 1.35 28.77
C HIS A 157 -6.94 0.79 30.07
N PHE A 158 -6.03 1.54 30.69
CA PHE A 158 -5.52 1.27 32.03
C PHE A 158 -6.04 2.32 33.01
N GLU A 159 -6.45 1.89 34.20
CA GLU A 159 -6.84 2.80 35.28
C GLU A 159 -5.65 3.70 35.66
N GLY A 160 -5.86 5.02 35.68
CA GLY A 160 -4.84 6.01 36.02
C GLY A 160 -3.90 6.38 34.87
N GLN A 161 -4.13 5.91 33.64
CA GLN A 161 -3.31 6.30 32.47
C GLN A 161 -3.37 7.81 32.18
N GLU A 162 -4.49 8.46 32.52
CA GLU A 162 -4.74 9.90 32.35
C GLU A 162 -3.99 10.79 33.34
N VAL A 163 -3.53 10.27 34.47
CA VAL A 163 -2.80 11.02 35.52
C VAL A 163 -1.33 10.62 35.63
N PHE A 164 -0.85 9.74 34.74
CA PHE A 164 0.53 9.28 34.74
C PHE A 164 1.47 10.38 34.23
N GLY A 165 2.34 10.89 35.09
CA GLY A 165 3.33 11.93 34.76
C GLY A 165 2.96 13.34 35.22
N ASP A 166 1.79 13.52 35.85
CA ASP A 166 1.48 14.73 36.62
C ASP A 166 2.24 14.69 37.96
N GLY A 167 3.51 15.11 37.95
CA GLY A 167 4.39 15.19 39.11
C GLY A 167 5.44 16.28 38.98
#